data_AF-A0A4R7J6X3-F1
#
_entry.id   AF-A0A4R7J6X3-F1
#
_cell.length_a   1.000
_cell.length_b   1.000
_cell.length_c   1.000
_cell.angle_alpha   90.00
_cell.angle_beta   90.00
_cell.angle_gamma   90.00
#
_symmetry.space_group_name_H-M   'P 1'
#
loop_
_entity.id
_entity.type
_entity.pdbx_description
1 polymer ?
#
loop_
_entity_poly.entity_id
_entity_poly.type
_entity_poly.pdbx_seq_one_letter_code
_entity_poly.pdbx_strand_id
1 'polypeptide(L)'
;MAQPYVSSRRLVANSLSAMLSAIEVYNKPRMEYRDEVTVVLIVNAWELALKAALKQAKKRVFYRKKTGQPYRTLAVEDALKQALNHNLFPPGVDGTAVAANVSALVEYRNRAVHLYAADLGEMVYPFMQTSVLNYRDYMLDRFNKDLADSITWQLLPLGARTPSEPIQFMKADPSKSAVAEVREFIDGLRRLLDEAQAAGGDMQRVASVYDVHLRSTKTVTSRDLEVAVANDGEKVVVRKADPNQTHPYSATELLQRVNAKRAGRELNSRDHQALCWKEHLRDDPRMAWKHGNAATHVWSGDAVNHMAKLEDGYYDQVRSEYNAYLQSKRV
;
A
#
# COMPACT_ATOMS: atom_id res chain seq x y z
N MET A 1 21.08 35.90 -18.92
CA MET A 1 20.93 35.11 -17.68
C MET A 1 21.20 33.64 -17.95
N ALA A 2 22.27 33.12 -17.33
CA ALA A 2 22.59 31.69 -17.27
C ALA A 2 21.54 30.94 -16.44
N GLN A 3 21.46 29.62 -16.64
CA GLN A 3 20.52 28.77 -15.91
C GLN A 3 20.94 28.67 -14.43
N PRO A 4 19.99 28.77 -13.46
CA PRO A 4 20.30 28.60 -12.05
C PRO A 4 20.91 27.23 -11.75
N TYR A 5 21.91 27.19 -10.87
CA TYR A 5 22.46 25.93 -10.38
C TYR A 5 21.45 25.21 -9.48
N VAL A 6 21.31 23.90 -9.68
CA VAL A 6 20.42 23.04 -8.90
C VAL A 6 21.19 21.85 -8.38
N SER A 7 21.22 21.70 -7.05
CA SER A 7 21.83 20.57 -6.35
C SER A 7 20.79 19.50 -6.05
N SER A 8 21.03 18.28 -6.53
CA SER A 8 20.17 17.13 -6.21
C SER A 8 20.11 16.87 -4.70
N ARG A 9 21.23 16.96 -3.99
CA ARG A 9 21.27 16.77 -2.53
C ARG A 9 20.39 17.78 -1.78
N ARG A 10 20.39 19.05 -2.21
CA ARG A 10 19.52 20.08 -1.61
C ARG A 10 18.04 19.83 -1.92
N LEU A 11 17.72 19.34 -3.12
CA LEU A 11 16.35 18.97 -3.47
C LEU A 11 15.84 17.81 -2.59
N VAL A 12 16.65 16.76 -2.38
CA VAL A 12 16.32 15.64 -1.48
C VAL A 12 16.07 16.13 -0.06
N ALA A 13 16.96 16.97 0.48
CA ALA A 13 16.81 17.50 1.83
C ALA A 13 15.52 18.33 1.99
N ASN A 14 15.25 19.25 1.05
CA ASN A 14 14.04 20.06 1.06
C ASN A 14 12.77 19.22 0.87
N SER A 15 12.85 18.17 0.04
CA SER A 15 11.76 17.22 -0.18
C SER A 15 11.39 16.51 1.13
N LEU A 16 12.39 16.01 1.87
CA LEU A 16 12.18 15.39 3.18
C LEU A 16 11.56 16.39 4.16
N SER A 17 12.13 17.59 4.28
CA SER A 17 11.60 18.63 5.16
C SER A 17 10.14 18.99 4.84
N ALA A 18 9.77 19.03 3.55
CA ALA A 18 8.38 19.28 3.13
C ALA A 18 7.44 18.15 3.55
N MET A 19 7.86 16.88 3.38
CA MET A 19 7.05 15.73 3.79
C MET A 19 6.88 15.66 5.31
N LEU A 20 7.96 15.91 6.07
CA LEU A 20 7.92 15.96 7.53
C LEU A 20 6.96 17.05 8.02
N SER A 21 7.07 18.25 7.44
CA SER A 21 6.15 19.35 7.72
C SER A 21 4.69 18.96 7.44
N ALA A 22 4.43 18.19 6.37
CA ALA A 22 3.08 17.73 6.05
C ALA A 22 2.51 16.83 7.15
N ILE A 23 3.31 15.87 7.63
CA ILE A 23 2.92 14.95 8.70
C ILE A 23 2.67 15.72 10.01
N GLU A 24 3.54 16.67 10.34
CA GLU A 24 3.38 17.51 11.55
C GLU A 24 2.12 18.37 11.48
N VAL A 25 1.85 18.99 10.34
CA VAL A 25 0.64 19.79 10.11
C VAL A 25 -0.61 18.93 10.25
N TYR A 26 -0.63 17.75 9.61
CA TYR A 26 -1.76 16.83 9.67
C TYR A 26 -2.05 16.34 11.10
N ASN A 27 -1.01 16.17 11.92
CA ASN A 27 -1.16 15.72 13.30
C ASN A 27 -1.52 16.86 14.29
N LYS A 28 -1.67 18.11 13.83
CA LYS A 28 -2.14 19.20 14.73
C LYS A 28 -3.60 18.96 15.13
N PRO A 29 -3.93 19.03 16.45
CA PRO A 29 -5.26 18.69 16.94
C PRO A 29 -6.35 19.69 16.52
N ARG A 30 -5.98 20.96 16.28
CA ARG A 30 -6.91 21.99 15.80
C ARG A 30 -6.24 22.84 14.72
N MET A 31 -6.67 22.64 13.48
CA MET A 31 -6.32 23.47 12.34
C MET A 31 -7.45 23.35 11.31
N GLU A 32 -8.11 24.46 10.98
CA GLU A 32 -9.29 24.46 10.11
C GLU A 32 -8.93 24.24 8.63
N TYR A 33 -7.75 24.68 8.21
CA TYR A 33 -7.23 24.55 6.84
C TYR A 33 -6.14 23.46 6.74
N ARG A 34 -6.31 22.39 7.52
CA ARG A 34 -5.26 21.37 7.76
C ARG A 34 -5.01 20.53 6.52
N ASP A 35 -6.07 20.03 5.90
CA ASP A 35 -5.96 19.03 4.84
C ASP A 35 -5.41 19.70 3.57
N GLU A 36 -5.81 20.94 3.29
CA GLU A 36 -5.31 21.76 2.19
C GLU A 36 -3.80 22.04 2.32
N VAL A 37 -3.35 22.48 3.50
CA VAL A 37 -1.92 22.73 3.75
C VAL A 37 -1.13 21.44 3.68
N THR A 38 -1.66 20.35 4.23
CA THR A 38 -1.02 19.03 4.20
C THR A 38 -0.81 18.58 2.76
N VAL A 39 -1.84 18.66 1.90
CA VAL A 39 -1.73 18.26 0.49
C VAL A 39 -0.72 19.13 -0.27
N VAL A 40 -0.72 20.45 -0.05
CA VAL A 40 0.27 21.35 -0.67
C VAL A 40 1.70 20.91 -0.32
N LEU A 41 1.95 20.55 0.93
CA LEU A 41 3.26 20.09 1.39
C LEU A 41 3.64 18.72 0.83
N ILE A 42 2.71 17.75 0.80
CA ILE A 42 2.93 16.42 0.19
C ILE A 42 3.29 16.56 -1.29
N VAL A 43 2.53 17.36 -2.03
CA VAL A 43 2.75 17.54 -3.47
C VAL A 43 4.08 18.25 -3.75
N ASN A 44 4.46 19.23 -2.93
CA ASN A 44 5.78 19.86 -3.00
C ASN A 44 6.92 18.85 -2.70
N ALA A 45 6.74 18.00 -1.69
CA ALA A 45 7.71 16.96 -1.37
C ALA A 45 7.96 16.05 -2.58
N TRP A 46 6.90 15.55 -3.21
CA TRP A 46 7.01 14.75 -4.44
C TRP A 46 7.66 15.51 -5.59
N GLU A 47 7.27 16.76 -5.83
CA GLU A 47 7.86 17.59 -6.88
C GLU A 47 9.39 17.68 -6.73
N LEU A 48 9.86 17.95 -5.51
CA LEU A 48 11.29 18.07 -5.20
C LEU A 48 12.02 16.72 -5.32
N ALA A 49 11.42 15.62 -4.87
CA ALA A 49 12.00 14.27 -4.98
C ALA A 49 12.17 13.86 -6.45
N LEU A 50 11.12 14.04 -7.27
CA LEU A 50 11.15 13.71 -8.70
C LEU A 50 12.17 14.56 -9.45
N LYS A 51 12.26 15.87 -9.16
CA LYS A 51 13.32 16.74 -9.69
C LYS A 51 14.71 16.28 -9.26
N ALA A 52 14.87 15.82 -8.02
CA ALA A 52 16.15 15.31 -7.54
C ALA A 52 16.58 14.04 -8.31
N ALA A 53 15.65 13.13 -8.56
CA ALA A 53 15.87 11.90 -9.32
C ALA A 53 16.22 12.20 -10.78
N LEU A 54 15.48 13.10 -11.43
CA LEU A 54 15.79 13.59 -12.78
C LEU A 54 17.18 14.20 -12.83
N LYS A 55 17.55 15.00 -11.82
CA LYS A 55 18.87 15.65 -11.76
C LYS A 55 20.01 14.64 -11.60
N GLN A 56 19.85 13.60 -10.77
CA GLN A 56 20.83 12.50 -10.65
C GLN A 56 20.98 11.74 -11.96
N ALA A 57 19.87 11.50 -12.67
CA ALA A 57 19.85 10.90 -14.00
C ALA A 57 20.34 11.84 -15.13
N LYS A 58 20.94 12.99 -14.79
CA LYS A 58 21.42 14.02 -15.71
C LYS A 58 20.34 14.54 -16.68
N LYS A 59 19.06 14.48 -16.28
CA LYS A 59 17.92 15.01 -17.03
C LYS A 59 17.64 16.47 -16.65
N ARG A 60 16.87 17.14 -17.51
CA ARG A 60 16.53 18.57 -17.34
C ARG A 60 15.40 18.71 -16.34
N VAL A 61 15.56 19.65 -15.41
CA VAL A 61 14.54 19.99 -14.39
C VAL A 61 13.89 21.36 -14.62
N PHE A 62 14.18 21.99 -15.77
CA PHE A 62 13.63 23.27 -16.19
C PHE A 62 12.99 23.15 -17.56
N TYR A 63 11.90 23.90 -17.72
CA TYR A 63 11.31 24.13 -19.03
C TYR A 63 12.31 24.85 -19.96
N ARG A 64 12.04 24.80 -21.26
CA ARG A 64 12.78 25.62 -22.22
C ARG A 64 12.57 27.09 -21.86
N LYS A 65 13.68 27.83 -21.77
CA LYS A 65 13.65 29.26 -21.47
C LYS A 65 12.88 30.01 -22.54
N LYS A 66 11.89 30.80 -22.12
CA LYS A 66 11.20 31.77 -22.97
C LYS A 66 11.91 33.12 -22.88
N THR A 67 12.03 33.80 -24.02
CA THR A 67 12.65 35.14 -24.09
C THR A 67 11.92 36.11 -23.17
N GLY A 68 12.66 36.91 -22.40
CA GLY A 68 12.09 37.89 -21.46
C GLY A 68 11.49 37.32 -20.17
N GLN A 69 11.46 36.00 -19.97
CA GLN A 69 10.88 35.38 -18.77
C GLN A 69 11.94 34.71 -17.88
N PRO A 70 11.71 34.63 -16.55
CA PRO A 70 12.57 33.89 -15.65
C PRO A 70 12.56 32.38 -15.97
N TYR A 71 13.61 31.68 -15.55
CA TYR A 71 13.66 30.22 -15.65
C TYR A 71 12.54 29.61 -14.79
N ARG A 72 11.78 28.69 -15.39
CA ARG A 72 10.74 27.93 -14.70
C ARG A 72 11.18 26.47 -14.56
N THR A 73 11.13 25.94 -13.34
CA THR A 73 11.32 24.50 -13.09
C THR A 73 10.09 23.73 -13.52
N LEU A 74 10.25 22.44 -13.80
CA LEU A 74 9.12 21.53 -14.06
C LEU A 74 8.09 21.60 -12.93
N ALA A 75 6.80 21.55 -13.25
CA ALA A 75 5.76 21.26 -12.27
C ALA A 75 5.78 19.76 -11.92
N VAL A 76 5.13 19.39 -10.82
CA VAL A 76 5.03 18.00 -10.36
C VAL A 76 4.50 17.05 -11.45
N GLU A 77 3.47 17.41 -12.23
CA GLU A 77 2.93 16.51 -13.25
C GLU A 77 3.95 16.23 -14.36
N ASP A 78 4.70 17.25 -14.77
CA ASP A 78 5.74 17.10 -15.80
C ASP A 78 6.99 16.41 -15.28
N ALA A 79 7.34 16.61 -14.00
CA ALA A 79 8.42 15.89 -13.34
C ALA A 79 8.08 14.39 -13.20
N LEU A 80 6.83 14.09 -12.85
CA LEU A 80 6.29 12.73 -12.72
C LEU A 80 6.28 12.01 -14.07
N LYS A 81 5.76 12.63 -15.13
CA LYS A 81 5.80 12.11 -16.49
C LYS A 81 7.23 11.80 -16.94
N GLN A 82 8.18 12.71 -16.68
CA GLN A 82 9.57 12.47 -17.04
C GLN A 82 10.22 11.37 -16.20
N ALA A 83 9.85 11.22 -14.93
CA ALA A 83 10.35 10.15 -14.09
C ALA A 83 9.88 8.77 -14.59
N LEU A 84 8.61 8.66 -15.01
CA LEU A 84 8.06 7.46 -15.65
C LEU A 84 8.77 7.16 -16.97
N ASN A 85 8.84 8.13 -17.88
CA ASN A 85 9.46 7.96 -19.20
C ASN A 85 10.95 7.59 -19.15
N HIS A 86 11.61 7.85 -18.03
CA HIS A 86 13.02 7.52 -17.81
C HIS A 86 13.23 6.35 -16.83
N ASN A 87 12.17 5.62 -16.47
CA ASN A 87 12.19 4.49 -15.52
C ASN A 87 12.97 4.82 -14.24
N LEU A 88 12.65 5.97 -13.62
CA LEU A 88 13.31 6.45 -12.40
C LEU A 88 12.64 5.95 -11.11
N PHE A 89 11.65 5.07 -11.23
CA PHE A 89 11.00 4.41 -10.10
C PHE A 89 11.74 3.10 -9.76
N PRO A 90 12.02 2.83 -8.47
CA PRO A 90 12.58 1.57 -8.01
C PRO A 90 11.68 0.36 -8.34
N PRO A 91 12.24 -0.87 -8.49
CA PRO A 91 11.45 -2.06 -8.82
C PRO A 91 10.34 -2.40 -7.81
N GLY A 92 10.52 -2.06 -6.52
CA GLY A 92 9.54 -2.29 -5.46
C GLY A 92 8.42 -1.25 -5.38
N VAL A 93 8.49 -0.19 -6.19
CA VAL A 93 7.55 0.92 -6.19
C VAL A 93 6.91 1.03 -7.57
N ASP A 94 5.62 0.69 -7.65
CA ASP A 94 4.85 0.84 -8.87
C ASP A 94 4.67 2.33 -9.22
N GLY A 95 5.45 2.80 -10.20
CA GLY A 95 5.41 4.18 -10.66
C GLY A 95 4.06 4.60 -11.22
N THR A 96 3.30 3.69 -11.85
CA THR A 96 1.98 3.98 -12.41
C THR A 96 0.98 4.25 -11.30
N ALA A 97 0.97 3.39 -10.27
CA ALA A 97 0.11 3.57 -9.10
C ALA A 97 0.47 4.84 -8.30
N VAL A 98 1.76 5.10 -8.11
CA VAL A 98 2.24 6.34 -7.47
C VAL A 98 1.82 7.57 -8.28
N ALA A 99 1.90 7.49 -9.61
CA ALA A 99 1.51 8.60 -10.48
C ALA A 99 0.02 8.91 -10.38
N ALA A 100 -0.84 7.89 -10.31
CA ALA A 100 -2.26 8.08 -10.06
C ALA A 100 -2.53 8.72 -8.69
N ASN A 101 -1.88 8.23 -7.63
CA ASN A 101 -1.99 8.80 -6.29
C ASN A 101 -1.59 10.28 -6.23
N VAL A 102 -0.40 10.62 -6.77
CA VAL A 102 0.10 12.00 -6.78
C VAL A 102 -0.79 12.90 -7.64
N SER A 103 -1.31 12.41 -8.77
CA SER A 103 -2.22 13.19 -9.63
C SER A 103 -3.53 13.53 -8.94
N ALA A 104 -4.11 12.59 -8.18
CA ALA A 104 -5.30 12.84 -7.37
C ALA A 104 -5.07 13.96 -6.32
N LEU A 105 -3.92 13.94 -5.66
CA LEU A 105 -3.53 14.99 -4.71
C LEU A 105 -3.25 16.35 -5.38
N VAL A 106 -2.71 16.36 -6.60
CA VAL A 106 -2.54 17.59 -7.38
C VAL A 106 -3.88 18.18 -7.77
N GLU A 107 -4.83 17.34 -8.17
CA GLU A 107 -6.18 17.76 -8.51
C GLU A 107 -6.90 18.35 -7.29
N TYR A 108 -6.79 17.71 -6.13
CA TYR A 108 -7.27 18.27 -4.86
C TYR A 108 -6.58 19.59 -4.54
N ARG A 109 -5.24 19.67 -4.63
CA ARG A 109 -4.48 20.90 -4.37
C ARG A 109 -4.94 22.05 -5.25
N ASN A 110 -5.13 21.80 -6.55
CA ASN A 110 -5.59 22.82 -7.48
C ASN A 110 -6.99 23.30 -7.11
N ARG A 111 -7.91 22.39 -6.75
CA ARG A 111 -9.27 22.78 -6.32
C ARG A 111 -9.27 23.50 -4.96
N ALA A 112 -8.55 23.00 -3.96
CA ALA A 112 -8.47 23.58 -2.62
C ALA A 112 -7.82 24.97 -2.57
N VAL A 113 -6.87 25.24 -3.46
CA VAL A 113 -6.20 26.54 -3.59
C VAL A 113 -7.02 27.53 -4.44
N HIS A 114 -7.90 27.04 -5.32
CA HIS A 114 -8.69 27.88 -6.24
C HIS A 114 -10.18 28.00 -5.88
N LEU A 115 -10.71 27.17 -4.98
CA LEU A 115 -12.11 27.15 -4.54
C LEU A 115 -12.23 26.59 -3.11
N TYR A 116 -13.33 26.89 -2.41
CA TYR A 116 -13.64 26.28 -1.11
C TYR A 116 -13.70 24.75 -1.25
N ALA A 117 -12.80 24.04 -0.56
CA ALA A 117 -12.86 22.57 -0.47
C ALA A 117 -14.02 22.19 0.45
N ALA A 118 -15.23 22.09 -0.12
CA ALA A 118 -16.42 21.69 0.62
C ALA A 118 -16.25 20.26 1.17
N ASP A 119 -15.90 20.11 2.45
CA ASP A 119 -15.91 18.85 3.23
C ASP A 119 -15.25 17.62 2.56
N LEU A 120 -14.30 17.86 1.63
CA LEU A 120 -13.57 16.82 0.89
C LEU A 120 -12.40 16.22 1.68
N GLY A 121 -12.15 16.71 2.91
CA GLY A 121 -11.04 16.31 3.76
C GLY A 121 -11.00 14.80 4.04
N GLU A 122 -12.16 14.21 4.34
CA GLU A 122 -12.28 12.76 4.57
C GLU A 122 -12.00 11.93 3.31
N MET A 123 -12.32 12.47 2.12
CA MET A 123 -12.09 11.79 0.84
C MET A 123 -10.62 11.80 0.43
N VAL A 124 -9.87 12.84 0.80
CA VAL A 124 -8.46 12.96 0.43
C VAL A 124 -7.53 12.18 1.35
N TYR A 125 -7.99 11.83 2.56
CA TYR A 125 -7.17 11.14 3.57
C TYR A 125 -6.54 9.83 3.09
N PRO A 126 -7.27 8.88 2.46
CA PRO A 126 -6.66 7.65 1.93
C PRO A 126 -5.54 7.93 0.93
N PHE A 127 -5.70 8.95 0.09
CA PHE A 127 -4.68 9.36 -0.87
C PHE A 127 -3.46 9.96 -0.19
N MET A 128 -3.66 10.85 0.80
CA MET A 128 -2.55 11.42 1.58
C MET A 128 -1.75 10.35 2.31
N GLN A 129 -2.42 9.45 3.03
CA GLN A 129 -1.78 8.38 3.79
C GLN A 129 -0.96 7.47 2.87
N THR A 130 -1.55 7.06 1.75
CA THR A 130 -0.87 6.23 0.74
C THR A 130 0.31 6.96 0.12
N SER A 131 0.19 8.27 -0.10
CA SER A 131 1.28 9.09 -0.62
C SER A 131 2.48 9.13 0.31
N VAL A 132 2.26 9.23 1.62
CA VAL A 132 3.33 9.20 2.64
C VAL A 132 4.06 7.85 2.60
N LEU A 133 3.33 6.74 2.51
CA LEU A 133 3.93 5.39 2.44
C LEU A 133 4.73 5.20 1.15
N ASN A 134 4.15 5.55 0.00
CA ASN A 134 4.84 5.51 -1.29
C ASN A 134 6.08 6.40 -1.30
N TYR A 135 6.01 7.57 -0.67
CA TYR A 135 7.13 8.48 -0.58
C TYR A 135 8.25 7.90 0.29
N ARG A 136 7.94 7.28 1.43
CA ARG A 136 8.93 6.57 2.25
C ARG A 136 9.67 5.52 1.42
N ASP A 137 8.92 4.63 0.78
CA ASP A 137 9.50 3.53 -0.02
C ASP A 137 10.37 4.09 -1.16
N TYR A 138 9.85 5.10 -1.88
CA TYR A 138 10.59 5.76 -2.95
C TYR A 138 11.88 6.42 -2.46
N MET A 139 11.85 7.12 -1.33
CA MET A 139 13.01 7.83 -0.80
C MET A 139 14.07 6.88 -0.25
N LEU A 140 13.65 5.80 0.40
CA LEU A 140 14.52 4.76 0.90
C LEU A 140 15.25 4.10 -0.28
N ASP A 141 14.52 3.58 -1.26
CA ASP A 141 15.11 2.84 -2.37
C ASP A 141 15.92 3.73 -3.32
N ARG A 142 15.45 4.96 -3.58
CA ARG A 142 16.09 5.86 -4.57
C ARG A 142 17.25 6.66 -4.01
N PHE A 143 17.16 7.09 -2.75
CA PHE A 143 18.12 8.01 -2.15
C PHE A 143 18.79 7.48 -0.89
N ASN A 144 18.44 6.26 -0.45
CA ASN A 144 18.88 5.68 0.83
C ASN A 144 18.60 6.62 2.00
N LYS A 145 17.37 7.15 2.03
CA LYS A 145 16.87 8.05 3.05
C LYS A 145 15.54 7.54 3.58
N ASP A 146 15.55 7.03 4.81
CA ASP A 146 14.32 6.65 5.47
C ASP A 146 13.65 7.87 6.11
N LEU A 147 12.33 7.94 5.98
CA LEU A 147 11.52 8.88 6.74
C LEU A 147 11.58 8.57 8.25
N ALA A 148 11.78 7.29 8.59
CA ALA A 148 11.86 6.82 9.96
C ALA A 148 12.99 7.40 10.78
N ASP A 149 14.10 7.74 10.13
CA ASP A 149 15.23 8.38 10.79
C ASP A 149 14.90 9.79 11.29
N SER A 150 13.76 10.36 10.84
CA SER A 150 13.40 11.76 11.06
C SER A 150 12.06 11.96 11.80
N ILE A 151 11.28 10.90 12.08
CA ILE A 151 10.01 11.00 12.85
C ILE A 151 9.80 9.86 13.84
N THR A 152 9.07 10.18 14.91
CA THR A 152 8.42 9.18 15.76
C THR A 152 7.14 8.70 15.08
N TRP A 153 7.14 7.47 14.56
CA TRP A 153 5.98 6.85 13.86
C TRP A 153 4.73 6.64 14.72
N GLN A 154 4.82 6.82 16.03
CA GLN A 154 3.76 6.52 17.01
C GLN A 154 2.88 7.74 17.34
N LEU A 155 2.72 8.69 16.41
CA LEU A 155 1.74 9.76 16.58
C LEU A 155 0.36 9.25 16.18
N LEU A 156 -0.26 8.46 17.07
CA LEU A 156 -1.70 8.22 17.00
C LEU A 156 -2.41 9.51 17.45
N PRO A 157 -3.35 10.07 16.66
CA PRO A 157 -4.21 11.10 17.18
C PRO A 157 -5.01 10.53 18.37
N LEU A 158 -4.84 11.14 19.55
CA LEU A 158 -5.68 10.89 20.73
C LEU A 158 -7.06 11.50 20.46
N GLY A 159 -7.91 10.74 19.76
CA GLY A 159 -9.28 11.14 19.41
C GLY A 159 -10.30 10.25 20.09
N ALA A 160 -11.38 10.84 20.60
CA ALA A 160 -12.54 10.11 21.12
C ALA A 160 -13.45 9.54 20.01
N ARG A 161 -13.18 9.87 18.74
CA ARG A 161 -13.92 9.41 17.57
C ARG A 161 -13.03 8.52 16.72
N THR A 162 -13.55 7.36 16.33
CA THR A 162 -12.98 6.53 15.26
C THR A 162 -12.97 7.34 13.96
N PRO A 163 -11.89 7.25 13.15
CA PRO A 163 -11.92 7.76 11.78
C PRO A 163 -13.17 7.22 11.06
N SER A 164 -13.90 8.08 10.36
CA SER A 164 -15.02 7.66 9.50
C SER A 164 -14.50 6.70 8.44
N GLU A 165 -15.29 5.68 8.06
CA GLU A 165 -14.89 4.71 7.03
C GLU A 165 -14.82 5.39 5.65
N PRO A 166 -13.62 5.56 5.06
CA PRO A 166 -13.49 6.26 3.78
C PRO A 166 -14.15 5.53 2.60
N ILE A 167 -14.35 4.20 2.73
CA ILE A 167 -14.83 3.32 1.66
C ILE A 167 -16.32 3.52 1.36
N GLN A 168 -17.14 3.86 2.37
CA GLN A 168 -18.59 3.95 2.16
C GLN A 168 -18.97 5.13 1.27
N PHE A 169 -18.17 6.21 1.27
CA PHE A 169 -18.44 7.40 0.45
C PHE A 169 -17.96 7.31 -1.01
N MET A 170 -16.90 6.55 -1.33
CA MET A 170 -16.45 6.40 -2.72
C MET A 170 -17.41 5.56 -3.58
N LYS A 171 -18.11 4.61 -2.94
CA LYS A 171 -19.12 3.73 -3.57
C LYS A 171 -20.54 4.29 -3.51
N ALA A 172 -20.83 5.23 -2.61
CA ALA A 172 -22.11 5.89 -2.55
C ALA A 172 -22.23 6.94 -3.66
N ASP A 173 -23.44 7.09 -4.22
CA ASP A 173 -23.73 8.25 -5.05
C ASP A 173 -23.71 9.51 -4.17
N PRO A 174 -23.01 10.58 -4.59
CA PRO A 174 -23.04 11.85 -3.85
C PRO A 174 -24.49 12.29 -3.69
N SER A 175 -24.85 12.76 -2.48
CA SER A 175 -26.22 13.17 -2.18
C SER A 175 -26.75 14.14 -3.25
N LYS A 176 -28.06 14.16 -3.48
CA LYS A 176 -28.67 15.12 -4.43
C LYS A 176 -28.38 16.59 -4.10
N SER A 177 -27.90 16.87 -2.88
CA SER A 177 -27.49 18.19 -2.40
C SER A 177 -25.98 18.48 -2.53
N ALA A 178 -25.17 17.53 -3.02
CA ALA A 178 -23.76 17.77 -3.26
C ALA A 178 -23.60 18.80 -4.40
N VAL A 179 -22.81 19.84 -4.14
CA VAL A 179 -22.49 20.88 -5.11
C VAL A 179 -21.79 20.23 -6.32
N ALA A 180 -22.04 20.73 -7.53
CA ALA A 180 -21.58 20.11 -8.79
C ALA A 180 -20.08 19.79 -8.79
N GLU A 181 -19.28 20.64 -8.16
CA GLU A 181 -17.84 20.54 -8.04
C GLU A 181 -17.38 19.32 -7.22
N VAL A 182 -18.14 18.93 -6.18
CA VAL A 182 -17.87 17.73 -5.38
C VAL A 182 -18.10 16.48 -6.23
N ARG A 183 -19.16 16.47 -7.04
CA ARG A 183 -19.46 15.36 -7.96
C ARG A 183 -18.37 15.23 -9.04
N GLU A 184 -17.96 16.35 -9.64
CA GLU A 184 -16.86 16.37 -10.62
C GLU A 184 -15.53 15.88 -10.03
N PHE A 185 -15.23 16.22 -8.77
CA PHE A 185 -14.04 15.72 -8.08
C PHE A 185 -14.10 14.20 -7.89
N ILE A 186 -15.23 13.68 -7.39
CA ILE A 186 -15.42 12.24 -7.19
C ILE A 186 -15.33 11.47 -8.51
N ASP A 187 -15.95 11.98 -9.57
CA ASP A 187 -15.90 11.35 -10.90
C ASP A 187 -14.48 11.40 -11.50
N GLY A 188 -13.73 12.47 -11.25
CA GLY A 188 -12.30 12.55 -11.58
C GLY A 188 -11.46 11.48 -10.86
N LEU A 189 -11.66 11.31 -9.55
CA LEU A 189 -10.99 10.26 -8.77
C LEU A 189 -11.34 8.85 -9.28
N ARG A 190 -12.62 8.59 -9.58
CA ARG A 190 -13.07 7.31 -10.15
C ARG A 190 -12.36 7.01 -11.47
N ARG A 191 -12.30 8.00 -12.37
CA ARG A 191 -11.59 7.86 -13.65
C ARG A 191 -10.11 7.55 -13.47
N LEU A 192 -9.42 8.24 -12.56
CA LEU A 192 -8.01 7.96 -12.25
C LEU A 192 -7.79 6.54 -11.72
N LEU A 193 -8.71 6.04 -10.88
CA LEU A 193 -8.66 4.67 -10.37
C LEU A 193 -8.89 3.64 -11.47
N ASP A 194 -9.89 3.87 -12.32
CA ASP A 194 -10.20 2.98 -13.45
C ASP A 194 -9.03 2.92 -14.45
N GLU A 195 -8.41 4.06 -14.76
CA GLU A 195 -7.23 4.15 -15.63
C GLU A 195 -6.02 3.41 -15.03
N ALA A 196 -5.78 3.58 -13.72
CA ALA A 196 -4.70 2.89 -13.02
C ALA A 196 -4.92 1.37 -12.97
N GLN A 197 -6.16 0.93 -12.71
CA GLN A 197 -6.53 -0.47 -12.70
C GLN A 197 -6.43 -1.09 -14.10
N ALA A 198 -6.89 -0.38 -15.14
CA ALA A 198 -6.77 -0.84 -16.53
C ALA A 198 -5.30 -0.95 -16.99
N ALA A 199 -4.43 -0.10 -16.46
CA ALA A 199 -2.99 -0.17 -16.68
C ALA A 199 -2.29 -1.27 -15.85
N GLY A 200 -3.03 -2.01 -15.01
CA GLY A 200 -2.50 -3.07 -14.17
C GLY A 200 -1.73 -2.59 -12.93
N GLY A 201 -2.00 -1.36 -12.47
CA GLY A 201 -1.32 -0.78 -11.32
C GLY A 201 -1.73 -1.41 -9.98
N ASP A 202 -0.82 -1.38 -9.02
CA ASP A 202 -1.07 -1.80 -7.63
C ASP A 202 -2.00 -0.80 -6.92
N MET A 203 -3.28 -1.15 -6.83
CA MET A 203 -4.31 -0.30 -6.24
C MET A 203 -4.05 0.05 -4.77
N GLN A 204 -3.28 -0.77 -4.01
CA GLN A 204 -2.91 -0.44 -2.63
C GLN A 204 -1.99 0.79 -2.58
N ARG A 205 -1.21 1.02 -3.64
CA ARG A 205 -0.36 2.21 -3.80
C ARG A 205 -1.09 3.39 -4.44
N VAL A 206 -2.34 3.23 -4.90
CA VAL A 206 -3.16 4.35 -5.36
C VAL A 206 -3.93 4.97 -4.19
N ALA A 207 -4.67 4.14 -3.44
CA ALA A 207 -5.36 4.54 -2.21
C ALA A 207 -5.56 3.33 -1.28
N SER A 208 -5.04 3.43 -0.07
CA SER A 208 -5.17 2.45 1.00
C SER A 208 -6.16 2.94 2.06
N VAL A 209 -7.05 2.06 2.51
CA VAL A 209 -7.93 2.29 3.65
C VAL A 209 -7.56 1.35 4.78
N TYR A 210 -7.25 1.92 5.94
CA TYR A 210 -6.98 1.17 7.15
C TYR A 210 -8.16 1.29 8.12
N ASP A 211 -8.69 0.15 8.54
CA ASP A 211 -9.71 0.08 9.59
C ASP A 211 -9.02 0.10 10.97
N VAL A 212 -9.26 1.17 11.75
CA VAL A 212 -8.67 1.38 13.08
C VAL A 212 -9.74 1.13 14.14
N HIS A 213 -9.73 -0.05 14.74
CA HIS A 213 -10.60 -0.38 15.86
C HIS A 213 -10.00 0.11 17.20
N LEU A 214 -10.55 1.17 17.77
CA LEU A 214 -10.28 1.60 19.14
C LEU A 214 -11.07 0.70 20.12
N ARG A 215 -10.40 -0.20 20.85
CA ARG A 215 -11.04 -0.98 21.92
C ARG A 215 -10.75 -0.35 23.29
N SER A 216 -11.80 0.12 23.97
CA SER A 216 -11.73 0.57 25.36
C SER A 216 -11.59 -0.64 26.28
N THR A 217 -10.42 -0.83 26.88
CA THR A 217 -10.13 -1.95 27.78
C THR A 217 -10.55 -1.63 29.22
N LYS A 218 -11.86 -1.58 29.48
CA LYS A 218 -12.36 -1.89 30.84
C LYS A 218 -12.58 -3.40 30.89
N THR A 219 -11.69 -4.09 31.63
CA THR A 219 -11.61 -5.55 31.81
C THR A 219 -10.75 -6.25 30.74
N VAL A 220 -9.43 -6.18 30.90
CA VAL A 220 -8.53 -7.16 30.30
C VAL A 220 -8.52 -8.37 31.22
N THR A 221 -9.36 -9.36 30.93
CA THR A 221 -9.16 -10.71 31.48
C THR A 221 -7.93 -11.27 30.78
N SER A 222 -6.87 -11.48 31.54
CA SER A 222 -5.51 -11.83 31.13
C SER A 222 -5.38 -13.23 30.54
N ARG A 223 -6.07 -13.53 29.43
CA ARG A 223 -5.91 -14.79 28.68
C ARG A 223 -5.80 -14.67 27.16
N ASP A 224 -5.90 -13.47 26.59
CA ASP A 224 -5.78 -13.25 25.12
C ASP A 224 -4.48 -12.53 24.70
N LEU A 225 -3.57 -12.27 25.63
CA LEU A 225 -2.31 -11.56 25.41
C LEU A 225 -1.13 -12.42 25.92
N GLU A 226 -0.59 -13.27 25.05
CA GLU A 226 0.79 -13.73 25.23
C GLU A 226 1.70 -12.78 24.45
N VAL A 227 2.32 -11.85 25.18
CA VAL A 227 3.44 -11.06 24.70
C VAL A 227 4.68 -11.95 24.80
N ALA A 228 5.09 -12.57 23.70
CA ALA A 228 6.42 -13.15 23.62
C ALA A 228 7.43 -12.01 23.40
N VAL A 229 8.25 -11.76 24.42
CA VAL A 229 9.37 -10.82 24.33
C VAL A 229 10.49 -11.50 23.55
N ALA A 230 10.70 -11.09 22.30
CA ALA A 230 11.97 -11.34 21.64
C ALA A 230 12.95 -10.25 22.12
N ASN A 231 14.13 -10.68 22.60
CA ASN A 231 15.21 -9.80 22.99
C ASN A 231 15.80 -9.11 21.76
N ASP A 232 15.16 -8.05 21.26
CA ASP A 232 15.76 -6.91 20.54
C ASP A 232 14.68 -6.02 19.89
N GLY A 233 13.81 -5.42 20.71
CA GLY A 233 13.09 -4.19 20.36
C GLY A 233 12.01 -4.26 19.27
N GLU A 234 11.91 -5.34 18.50
CA GLU A 234 10.90 -5.49 17.45
C GLU A 234 9.63 -6.15 17.99
N LYS A 235 8.52 -5.38 17.98
CA LYS A 235 7.18 -5.90 18.27
C LYS A 235 6.48 -6.22 16.95
N VAL A 236 6.44 -7.49 16.58
CA VAL A 236 5.59 -7.97 15.49
C VAL A 236 4.16 -8.12 16.02
N VAL A 237 3.24 -7.27 15.57
CA VAL A 237 1.81 -7.43 15.84
C VAL A 237 1.25 -8.45 14.85
N VAL A 238 1.02 -9.68 15.30
CA VAL A 238 0.32 -10.70 14.52
C VAL A 238 -1.19 -10.46 14.67
N ARG A 239 -1.81 -9.93 13.62
CA ARG A 239 -3.26 -9.73 13.51
C ARG A 239 -3.94 -11.10 13.35
N LYS A 240 -4.86 -11.50 14.24
CA LYS A 240 -5.82 -12.58 13.93
C LYS A 240 -6.96 -11.97 13.11
N ALA A 241 -6.89 -12.11 11.79
CA ALA A 241 -8.05 -11.92 10.92
C ALA A 241 -9.05 -13.07 11.15
N ASP A 242 -10.36 -12.82 10.95
CA ASP A 242 -11.38 -13.86 11.08
C ASP A 242 -11.01 -15.04 10.17
N PRO A 243 -10.79 -16.24 10.73
CA PRO A 243 -10.39 -17.38 9.92
C PRO A 243 -11.42 -17.80 8.87
N ASN A 244 -12.71 -17.46 9.06
CA ASN A 244 -13.75 -17.71 8.04
C ASN A 244 -13.60 -16.83 6.80
N GLN A 245 -12.97 -15.67 6.93
CA GLN A 245 -12.72 -14.75 5.82
C GLN A 245 -11.36 -15.00 5.15
N THR A 246 -10.36 -15.43 5.94
CA THR A 246 -9.01 -15.67 5.43
C THR A 246 -8.79 -17.08 4.90
N HIS A 247 -9.53 -18.07 5.39
CA HIS A 247 -9.42 -19.47 4.99
C HIS A 247 -10.77 -20.04 4.52
N PRO A 248 -11.33 -19.52 3.41
CA PRO A 248 -12.68 -19.86 2.97
C PRO A 248 -12.78 -21.23 2.28
N TYR A 249 -11.67 -21.93 2.02
CA TYR A 249 -11.68 -23.10 1.13
C TYR A 249 -11.57 -24.42 1.90
N SER A 250 -12.47 -25.36 1.61
CA SER A 250 -12.27 -26.76 1.98
C SER A 250 -11.13 -27.40 1.18
N ALA A 251 -10.60 -28.55 1.61
CA ALA A 251 -9.53 -29.25 0.88
C ALA A 251 -9.94 -29.62 -0.56
N THR A 252 -11.22 -29.93 -0.79
CA THR A 252 -11.76 -30.22 -2.12
C THR A 252 -11.76 -28.97 -3.00
N GLU A 253 -12.21 -27.85 -2.45
CA GLU A 253 -12.26 -26.56 -3.14
C GLU A 253 -10.86 -25.96 -3.39
N LEU A 254 -9.91 -26.20 -2.48
CA LEU A 254 -8.50 -25.86 -2.67
C LEU A 254 -7.95 -26.57 -3.91
N LEU A 255 -8.11 -27.89 -4.00
CA LEU A 255 -7.62 -28.68 -5.13
C LEU A 255 -8.28 -28.29 -6.46
N GLN A 256 -9.59 -28.03 -6.47
CA GLN A 256 -10.28 -27.53 -7.66
C GLN A 256 -9.68 -26.20 -8.15
N ARG A 257 -9.44 -25.25 -7.25
CA ARG A 257 -8.86 -23.95 -7.59
C ARG A 257 -7.40 -24.03 -8.02
N VAL A 258 -6.61 -24.91 -7.38
CA VAL A 258 -5.21 -25.13 -7.75
C VAL A 258 -5.13 -25.74 -9.15
N ASN A 259 -5.92 -26.78 -9.45
CA ASN A 259 -5.93 -27.41 -10.77
C ASN A 259 -6.45 -26.47 -11.87
N ALA A 260 -7.36 -25.54 -11.54
CA ALA A 260 -7.81 -24.51 -12.48
C ALA A 260 -6.73 -23.44 -12.78
N LYS A 261 -5.80 -23.18 -11.85
CA LYS A 261 -4.74 -22.16 -11.99
C LYS A 261 -3.42 -22.71 -12.54
N ARG A 262 -3.17 -24.00 -12.38
CA ARG A 262 -1.91 -24.67 -12.72
C ARG A 262 -1.94 -25.16 -14.18
N ALA A 263 -0.81 -25.11 -14.87
CA ALA A 263 -0.64 -25.63 -16.23
C ALA A 263 -0.04 -27.06 -16.30
N GLY A 264 0.29 -27.67 -15.16
CA GLY A 264 0.91 -29.00 -15.03
C GLY A 264 -0.11 -30.11 -14.74
N ARG A 265 0.37 -31.25 -14.22
CA ARG A 265 -0.49 -32.41 -13.90
C ARG A 265 -1.58 -32.08 -12.88
N GLU A 266 -2.75 -32.71 -13.03
CA GLU A 266 -3.82 -32.58 -12.05
C GLU A 266 -3.39 -33.16 -10.69
N LEU A 267 -3.54 -32.35 -9.65
CA LEU A 267 -3.24 -32.73 -8.29
C LEU A 267 -4.46 -33.41 -7.65
N ASN A 268 -4.22 -34.49 -6.92
CA ASN A 268 -5.24 -35.20 -6.18
C ASN A 268 -5.04 -35.08 -4.66
N SER A 269 -5.96 -35.65 -3.87
CA SER A 269 -5.91 -35.63 -2.41
C SER A 269 -4.60 -36.18 -1.82
N ARG A 270 -3.96 -37.14 -2.49
CA ARG A 270 -2.71 -37.75 -2.04
C ARG A 270 -1.52 -36.81 -2.25
N ASP A 271 -1.50 -36.05 -3.34
CA ASP A 271 -0.48 -35.01 -3.58
C ASP A 271 -0.58 -33.90 -2.53
N HIS A 272 -1.81 -33.45 -2.23
CA HIS A 272 -2.06 -32.48 -1.16
C HIS A 272 -1.64 -33.00 0.22
N GLN A 273 -1.95 -34.27 0.56
CA GLN A 273 -1.52 -34.87 1.83
C GLN A 273 -0.01 -34.97 1.97
N ALA A 274 0.68 -35.37 0.89
CA ALA A 274 2.13 -35.47 0.87
C ALA A 274 2.79 -34.09 1.06
N LEU A 275 2.25 -33.06 0.41
CA LEU A 275 2.72 -31.68 0.57
C LEU A 275 2.46 -31.14 1.97
N CYS A 276 1.26 -31.36 2.53
CA CYS A 276 0.95 -31.00 3.90
C CYS A 276 1.92 -31.63 4.91
N TRP A 277 2.37 -32.86 4.66
CA TRP A 277 3.34 -33.55 5.50
C TRP A 277 4.75 -32.99 5.36
N LYS A 278 5.19 -32.74 4.12
CA LYS A 278 6.56 -32.30 3.84
C LYS A 278 6.83 -30.86 4.25
N GLU A 279 5.89 -29.97 3.98
CA GLU A 279 6.04 -28.53 4.22
C GLU A 279 5.29 -28.04 5.46
N HIS A 280 4.70 -28.97 6.23
CA HIS A 280 3.98 -28.63 7.46
C HIS A 280 2.88 -27.59 7.24
N LEU A 281 2.21 -27.62 6.09
CA LEU A 281 1.23 -26.58 5.70
C LEU A 281 0.05 -26.46 6.68
N ARG A 282 -0.23 -27.50 7.47
CA ARG A 282 -1.27 -27.50 8.50
C ARG A 282 -0.87 -26.74 9.76
N ASP A 283 0.43 -26.60 9.98
CA ASP A 283 1.01 -25.92 11.14
C ASP A 283 1.27 -24.44 10.82
N ASP A 284 1.25 -24.03 9.54
CA ASP A 284 1.38 -22.64 9.10
C ASP A 284 0.02 -21.90 9.13
N PRO A 285 -0.18 -20.91 10.04
CA PRO A 285 -1.42 -20.16 10.17
C PRO A 285 -1.77 -19.27 8.98
N ARG A 286 -0.84 -19.07 8.03
CA ARG A 286 -1.09 -18.35 6.76
C ARG A 286 -1.70 -19.26 5.70
N MET A 287 -1.44 -20.57 5.78
CA MET A 287 -1.81 -21.54 4.75
C MET A 287 -3.07 -22.33 5.14
N ALA A 288 -3.16 -22.75 6.40
CA ALA A 288 -4.24 -23.58 6.91
C ALA A 288 -4.75 -23.10 8.27
N TRP A 289 -6.03 -23.30 8.49
CA TRP A 289 -6.65 -23.08 9.78
C TRP A 289 -7.61 -24.20 10.14
N LYS A 290 -7.69 -24.54 11.43
CA LYS A 290 -8.63 -25.53 11.96
C LYS A 290 -9.52 -24.86 13.00
N HIS A 291 -10.83 -24.88 12.77
CA HIS A 291 -11.78 -24.47 13.80
C HIS A 291 -11.71 -25.41 15.00
N GLY A 292 -11.89 -24.88 16.20
CA GLY A 292 -11.99 -25.69 17.43
C GLY A 292 -13.09 -26.76 17.37
N ASN A 293 -14.16 -26.53 16.60
CA ASN A 293 -15.29 -27.44 16.45
C ASN A 293 -15.30 -28.23 15.12
N ALA A 294 -14.33 -28.04 14.21
CA ALA A 294 -14.29 -28.75 12.93
C ALA A 294 -13.28 -29.91 12.95
N ALA A 295 -13.67 -31.01 12.31
CA ALA A 295 -12.81 -32.18 12.14
C ALA A 295 -11.66 -31.93 11.13
N THR A 296 -11.84 -30.99 10.20
CA THR A 296 -10.95 -30.75 9.05
C THR A 296 -10.37 -29.33 9.05
N HIS A 297 -9.22 -29.16 8.37
CA HIS A 297 -8.62 -27.85 8.13
C HIS A 297 -9.27 -27.19 6.92
N VAL A 298 -9.40 -25.88 6.99
CA VAL A 298 -9.74 -24.97 5.89
C VAL A 298 -8.50 -24.21 5.44
N TRP A 299 -8.51 -23.71 4.21
CA TRP A 299 -7.32 -23.27 3.48
C TRP A 299 -7.47 -21.85 2.95
N SER A 300 -6.37 -21.11 2.92
CA SER A 300 -6.32 -19.73 2.45
C SER A 300 -6.12 -19.63 0.93
N GLY A 301 -6.28 -18.41 0.40
CA GLY A 301 -5.86 -18.09 -0.97
C GLY A 301 -4.35 -18.20 -1.19
N ASP A 302 -3.56 -18.02 -0.13
CA ASP A 302 -2.10 -18.16 -0.20
C ASP A 302 -1.70 -19.63 -0.41
N ALA A 303 -2.42 -20.57 0.22
CA ALA A 303 -2.23 -21.99 -0.05
C ALA A 303 -2.54 -22.35 -1.51
N VAL A 304 -3.57 -21.75 -2.12
CA VAL A 304 -3.89 -21.93 -3.55
C VAL A 304 -2.72 -21.44 -4.42
N ASN A 305 -2.22 -20.24 -4.15
CA ASN A 305 -1.14 -19.63 -4.93
C ASN A 305 0.18 -20.36 -4.76
N HIS A 306 0.49 -20.83 -3.56
CA HIS A 306 1.69 -21.61 -3.26
C HIS A 306 1.68 -22.94 -4.02
N MET A 307 0.60 -23.72 -3.89
CA MET A 307 0.47 -25.01 -4.57
C MET A 307 0.47 -24.88 -6.10
N ALA A 308 -0.11 -23.81 -6.65
CA ALA A 308 -0.14 -23.59 -8.09
C ALA A 308 1.25 -23.27 -8.69
N LYS A 309 2.18 -22.71 -7.89
CA LYS A 309 3.53 -22.29 -8.35
C LYS A 309 4.56 -23.42 -8.39
N LEU A 310 4.40 -24.46 -7.57
CA LEU A 310 5.35 -25.58 -7.49
C LEU A 310 5.41 -26.36 -8.81
N GLU A 311 6.51 -27.03 -9.15
CA GLU A 311 6.61 -27.82 -10.39
C GLU A 311 6.22 -29.29 -10.19
N ASP A 312 5.84 -30.00 -11.25
CA ASP A 312 5.38 -31.40 -11.17
C ASP A 312 6.45 -32.33 -10.58
N GLY A 313 7.73 -32.10 -10.94
CA GLY A 313 8.86 -32.88 -10.42
C GLY A 313 9.01 -32.79 -8.90
N TYR A 314 8.67 -31.65 -8.31
CA TYR A 314 8.69 -31.48 -6.86
C TYR A 314 7.58 -32.29 -6.17
N TYR A 315 6.37 -32.28 -6.74
CA TYR A 315 5.27 -33.09 -6.21
C TYR A 315 5.57 -34.59 -6.27
N ASP A 316 6.24 -35.06 -7.32
CA ASP A 316 6.60 -36.47 -7.46
C ASP A 316 7.67 -36.89 -6.45
N GLN A 317 8.66 -36.03 -6.20
CA GLN A 317 9.64 -36.23 -5.14
C GLN A 317 8.96 -36.34 -3.76
N VAL A 318 8.15 -35.33 -3.40
CA VAL A 318 7.44 -35.25 -2.11
C VAL A 318 6.53 -36.47 -1.91
N ARG A 319 5.88 -36.94 -2.98
CA ARG A 319 5.02 -38.13 -2.94
C ARG A 319 5.81 -39.41 -2.70
N SER A 320 7.01 -39.55 -3.28
CA SER A 320 7.88 -40.71 -3.03
C SER A 320 8.33 -40.77 -1.56
N GLU A 321 8.75 -39.62 -1.01
CA GLU A 321 9.21 -39.50 0.37
C GLU A 321 8.08 -39.77 1.37
N TYR A 322 6.88 -39.26 1.10
CA TYR A 322 5.71 -39.50 1.93
C TYR A 322 5.30 -40.99 1.94
N ASN A 323 5.40 -41.67 0.79
CA ASN A 323 5.13 -43.12 0.73
C ASN A 323 6.16 -43.92 1.54
N ALA A 324 7.45 -43.56 1.47
CA ALA A 324 8.50 -44.20 2.26
C ALA A 324 8.28 -43.99 3.77
N TYR A 325 7.89 -42.78 4.18
CA TYR A 325 7.51 -42.47 5.56
C TYR A 325 6.32 -43.31 6.05
N LEU A 326 5.28 -43.46 5.24
CA LEU A 326 4.12 -44.29 5.59
C LEU A 326 4.48 -45.79 5.70
N GLN A 327 5.44 -46.26 4.90
CA GLN A 327 5.97 -47.62 5.00
C GLN A 327 6.79 -47.83 6.27
N SER A 328 7.64 -46.86 6.65
CA SER A 328 8.42 -46.94 7.90
C SER A 328 7.58 -46.88 9.18
N LYS A 329 6.35 -46.32 9.10
CA LYS A 329 5.40 -46.26 10.23
C LYS A 329 4.49 -47.50 10.36
N ARG A 330 4.54 -48.42 9.39
CA ARG A 330 3.77 -49.68 9.40
C ARG A 330 4.54 -50.86 9.99
N VAL A 331 5.82 -50.67 10.32
CA VAL A 331 6.69 -51.61 11.05
C VAL A 331 6.67 -51.24 12.52
#